data_AF-A0A959SD53-F1
#
_entry.id   AF-A0A959SD53-F1
#
_cell.length_a   1.000
_cell.length_b   1.000
_cell.length_c   1.000
_cell.angle_alpha   90.00
_cell.angle_beta   90.00
_cell.angle_gamma   90.00
#
_symmetry.space_group_name_H-M   'P 1'
#
loop_
_entity.id
_entity.type
_entity.pdbx_description
1 polymer ?
#
loop_
_entity_poly.entity_id
_entity_poly.type
_entity_poly.pdbx_seq_one_letter_code
_entity_poly.pdbx_strand_id
1 'polypeptide(L)'
;MRCWTIALLLFTTAPLRAQELTGQQPDQGIGFSFIIPEGWVASGNSEGYIMGHGTIPGAILLAAKPHTDLDALVQTYSEPTDDGDSHLALSGRPKITGGNTVEILQTGTMRGTPMTVVAVARLNPYGGNTANLMALAPTESFSDELRSALMAALASVDYTKPATGSASTGGSADKAWHDRLSGARLTYMESYSSPSSVEGGIGGGYSINRRIDLCPQGHYKASSSSDHTMSGSDVSANGQGGSTGDGQWSAVRQANGNTVLRLTPTSGRVQEYVLSYQDGKTYLDGARWYRTTLASDGPEYAPACP
;
A
#
# COMPACT_ATOMS: atom_id res chain seq x y z
N MET A 1 34.17 59.48 -6.01
CA MET A 1 34.08 58.71 -4.75
C MET A 1 32.64 58.34 -4.48
N ARG A 2 32.23 57.11 -4.81
CA ARG A 2 30.99 56.48 -4.29
C ARG A 2 31.29 54.99 -4.13
N CYS A 3 31.48 54.58 -2.87
CA CYS A 3 31.75 53.21 -2.47
C CYS A 3 30.40 52.49 -2.34
N TRP A 4 30.18 51.42 -3.10
CA TRP A 4 29.01 50.54 -2.94
C TRP A 4 29.44 49.31 -2.14
N THR A 5 28.92 49.20 -0.93
CA THR A 5 29.10 48.03 -0.06
C THR A 5 28.19 46.90 -0.55
N ILE A 6 28.77 45.82 -1.08
CA ILE A 6 28.05 44.58 -1.39
C ILE A 6 27.94 43.78 -0.09
N ALA A 7 26.71 43.63 0.41
CA ALA A 7 26.39 42.71 1.50
C ALA A 7 26.33 41.28 0.94
N LEU A 8 27.28 40.45 1.34
CA LEU A 8 27.35 39.03 0.99
C LEU A 8 26.36 38.25 1.86
N LEU A 9 25.21 37.86 1.29
CA LEU A 9 24.26 36.94 1.92
C LEU A 9 24.82 35.51 1.81
N LEU A 10 25.35 35.00 2.92
CA LEU A 10 25.69 33.59 3.10
C LEU A 10 24.39 32.78 3.26
N PHE A 11 23.95 32.12 2.18
CA PHE A 11 22.95 31.06 2.28
C PHE A 11 23.60 29.83 2.90
N THR A 12 23.40 29.63 4.21
CA THR A 12 23.72 28.36 4.86
C THR A 12 22.74 27.30 4.37
N THR A 13 23.19 26.43 3.47
CA THR A 13 22.47 25.20 3.10
C THR A 13 22.51 24.23 4.28
N ALA A 14 21.51 24.30 5.16
CA ALA A 14 21.32 23.27 6.17
C ALA A 14 20.90 21.97 5.44
N PRO A 15 21.61 20.84 5.63
CA PRO A 15 21.17 19.57 5.06
C PRO A 15 19.84 19.18 5.71
N LEU A 16 18.81 18.87 4.89
CA LEU A 16 17.63 18.17 5.37
C LEU A 16 18.09 16.83 5.93
N ARG A 17 18.20 16.70 7.25
CA ARG A 17 18.25 15.38 7.89
C ARG A 17 16.85 14.79 7.79
N ALA A 18 16.75 13.57 7.25
CA ALA A 18 15.55 12.77 7.39
C ALA A 18 15.17 12.75 8.88
N GLN A 19 13.92 13.09 9.20
CA GLN A 19 13.49 13.23 10.58
C GLN A 19 13.51 11.86 11.25
N GLU A 20 14.46 11.67 12.17
CA GLU A 20 14.50 10.49 13.04
C GLU A 20 13.29 10.53 13.97
N LEU A 21 12.48 9.47 13.93
CA LEU A 21 11.29 9.31 14.75
C LEU A 21 11.64 8.48 15.99
N THR A 22 11.05 8.85 17.12
CA THR A 22 11.20 8.15 18.40
C THR A 22 9.87 8.18 19.16
N GLY A 23 9.67 7.24 20.08
CA GLY A 23 8.50 7.23 20.97
C GLY A 23 7.18 6.95 20.25
N GLN A 24 6.09 7.49 20.78
CA GLN A 24 4.74 7.22 20.27
C GLN A 24 4.53 7.81 18.87
N GLN A 25 4.09 6.95 17.95
CA GLN A 25 3.66 7.30 16.61
C GLN A 25 2.12 7.26 16.58
N PRO A 26 1.45 8.41 16.41
CA PRO A 26 0.00 8.45 16.33
C PRO A 26 -0.49 7.77 15.04
N ASP A 27 -1.74 7.34 15.03
CA ASP A 27 -2.36 6.86 13.80
C ASP A 27 -2.49 8.02 12.79
N GLN A 28 -1.74 7.92 11.69
CA GLN A 28 -1.77 8.88 10.58
C GLN A 28 -2.64 8.39 9.41
N GLY A 29 -3.66 7.57 9.71
CA GLY A 29 -4.54 6.95 8.72
C GLY A 29 -4.08 5.57 8.26
N ILE A 30 -3.15 4.95 9.00
CA ILE A 30 -2.73 3.56 8.77
C ILE A 30 -3.58 2.56 9.57
N GLY A 31 -4.44 3.04 10.49
CA GLY A 31 -5.43 2.25 11.22
C GLY A 31 -5.00 1.80 12.61
N PHE A 32 -3.82 2.23 13.06
CA PHE A 32 -3.31 1.98 14.40
C PHE A 32 -2.21 2.99 14.77
N SER A 33 -2.06 3.22 16.06
CA SER A 33 -0.87 3.87 16.64
C SER A 33 0.10 2.80 17.17
N PHE A 34 1.36 3.16 17.37
CA PHE A 34 2.37 2.27 17.96
C PHE A 34 3.48 3.08 18.64
N ILE A 35 4.38 2.40 19.34
CA ILE A 35 5.53 3.01 20.00
C ILE A 35 6.80 2.42 19.39
N ILE A 36 7.72 3.31 18.98
CA ILE A 36 9.09 2.91 18.60
C ILE A 36 9.81 2.47 19.89
N PRO A 37 10.42 1.25 19.93
CA PRO A 37 11.05 0.75 21.15
C PRO A 37 12.13 1.70 21.69
N GLU A 38 12.33 1.70 23.01
CA GLU A 38 13.33 2.56 23.65
C GLU A 38 14.74 2.30 23.10
N GLY A 39 15.47 3.37 22.79
CA GLY A 39 16.80 3.31 22.16
C GLY A 39 16.79 3.10 20.64
N TRP A 40 15.64 2.80 20.04
CA TRP A 40 15.50 2.68 18.59
C TRP A 40 15.10 4.02 17.96
N VAL A 41 15.57 4.23 16.73
CA VAL A 41 15.18 5.35 15.89
C VAL A 41 14.52 4.81 14.63
N ALA A 42 13.49 5.51 14.14
CA ALA A 42 12.79 5.10 12.93
C ALA A 42 12.85 6.16 11.82
N SER A 43 12.71 5.70 10.59
CA SER A 43 12.32 6.50 9.44
C SER A 43 11.00 5.95 8.90
N GLY A 44 10.07 6.85 8.58
CA GLY A 44 8.75 6.49 8.03
C GLY A 44 8.55 7.06 6.63
N ASN A 45 7.83 6.32 5.80
CA ASN A 45 7.32 6.77 4.50
C ASN A 45 5.91 6.20 4.27
N SER A 46 5.38 6.32 3.05
CA SER A 46 4.05 5.81 2.70
C SER A 46 3.92 4.28 2.74
N GLU A 47 5.03 3.55 2.67
CA GLU A 47 5.06 2.07 2.66
C GLU A 47 5.21 1.48 4.07
N GLY A 48 5.68 2.27 5.03
CA GLY A 48 5.86 1.82 6.40
C GLY A 48 6.99 2.53 7.14
N TYR A 49 7.49 1.86 8.16
CA TYR A 49 8.57 2.34 9.01
C TYR A 49 9.73 1.35 9.02
N ILE A 50 10.94 1.90 9.03
CA ILE A 50 12.18 1.15 9.23
C ILE A 50 12.80 1.66 10.53
N MET A 51 13.00 0.77 11.49
CA MET A 51 13.58 1.05 12.80
C MET A 51 14.95 0.42 12.91
N GLY A 52 15.93 1.18 13.41
CA GLY A 52 17.29 0.73 13.67
C GLY A 52 17.76 1.11 15.07
N HIS A 53 18.79 0.42 15.55
CA HIS A 53 19.46 0.70 16.81
C HIS A 53 20.94 1.02 16.56
N GLY A 54 21.54 1.88 17.37
CA GLY A 54 22.94 2.29 17.19
C GLY A 54 23.96 1.17 17.45
N THR A 55 23.59 0.15 18.22
CA THR A 55 24.49 -0.93 18.66
C THR A 55 23.94 -2.35 18.51
N ILE A 56 22.65 -2.52 18.23
CA ILE A 56 22.04 -3.84 18.06
C ILE A 56 21.96 -4.08 16.54
N PRO A 57 22.65 -5.10 16.00
CA PRO A 57 22.59 -5.38 14.57
C PRO A 57 21.19 -5.76 14.11
N GLY A 58 20.83 -5.29 12.91
CA GLY A 58 19.55 -5.59 12.27
C GLY A 58 18.61 -4.40 12.21
N ALA A 59 17.41 -4.66 11.73
CA ALA A 59 16.35 -3.67 11.60
C ALA A 59 15.00 -4.29 11.97
N ILE A 60 14.04 -3.42 12.29
CA ILE A 60 12.63 -3.78 12.38
C ILE A 60 11.87 -3.01 11.31
N LEU A 61 11.14 -3.72 10.46
CA LEU A 61 10.23 -3.14 9.48
C LEU A 61 8.81 -3.20 10.04
N LEU A 62 8.03 -2.15 9.82
CA LEU A 62 6.60 -2.12 10.09
C LEU A 62 5.85 -1.69 8.84
N ALA A 63 4.85 -2.46 8.42
CA ALA A 63 3.96 -2.13 7.32
C ALA A 63 2.49 -2.27 7.74
N ALA A 64 1.65 -1.40 7.20
CA ALA A 64 0.21 -1.50 7.34
C ALA A 64 -0.36 -2.14 6.07
N LYS A 65 -0.75 -3.42 6.14
CA LYS A 65 -1.34 -4.15 5.01
C LYS A 65 -2.63 -4.86 5.45
N PRO A 66 -3.72 -4.78 4.68
CA PRO A 66 -4.96 -5.43 5.03
C PRO A 66 -4.83 -6.95 4.93
N HIS A 67 -5.40 -7.66 5.91
CA HIS A 67 -5.58 -9.11 5.88
C HIS A 67 -6.97 -9.43 6.45
N THR A 68 -7.66 -10.38 5.84
CA THR A 68 -9.04 -10.72 6.20
C THR A 68 -9.14 -11.57 7.46
N ASP A 69 -8.16 -12.45 7.66
CA ASP A 69 -8.16 -13.48 8.70
C ASP A 69 -6.75 -14.04 8.91
N LEU A 70 -6.62 -14.98 9.86
CA LEU A 70 -5.34 -15.58 10.24
C LEU A 70 -4.79 -16.49 9.15
N ASP A 71 -5.67 -17.15 8.38
CA ASP A 71 -5.25 -18.06 7.31
C ASP A 71 -4.62 -17.26 6.17
N ALA A 72 -5.20 -16.12 5.81
CA ALA A 72 -4.63 -15.18 4.85
C ALA A 72 -3.25 -14.65 5.32
N LEU A 73 -3.09 -14.34 6.60
CA LEU A 73 -1.77 -13.97 7.15
C LEU A 73 -0.77 -15.13 7.03
N VAL A 74 -1.14 -16.31 7.50
CA VAL A 74 -0.27 -17.49 7.44
C VAL A 74 0.13 -17.78 5.99
N GLN A 75 -0.79 -17.68 5.05
CA GLN A 75 -0.51 -17.86 3.63
C GLN A 75 0.51 -16.85 3.13
N THR A 76 0.25 -15.54 3.30
CA THR A 76 1.15 -14.46 2.84
C THR A 76 2.57 -14.64 3.38
N TYR A 77 2.72 -15.02 4.64
CA TYR A 77 4.03 -15.17 5.28
C TYR A 77 4.68 -16.54 5.06
N SER A 78 3.93 -17.54 4.62
CA SER A 78 4.48 -18.85 4.26
C SER A 78 4.98 -18.90 2.82
N GLU A 79 4.62 -17.93 1.99
CA GLU A 79 5.15 -17.80 0.64
C GLU A 79 6.66 -17.52 0.70
N PRO A 80 7.50 -18.35 0.06
CA PRO A 80 8.93 -18.09 0.00
C PRO A 80 9.18 -16.83 -0.83
N THR A 81 10.15 -16.03 -0.39
CA THR A 81 10.69 -14.94 -1.21
C THR A 81 11.81 -15.48 -2.07
N ASP A 82 11.71 -15.29 -3.38
CA ASP A 82 12.75 -15.58 -4.35
C ASP A 82 12.74 -14.48 -5.42
N ASP A 83 13.63 -13.50 -5.29
CA ASP A 83 13.75 -12.36 -6.22
C ASP A 83 15.08 -12.34 -6.99
N GLY A 84 15.80 -13.47 -7.00
CA GLY A 84 17.12 -13.64 -7.63
C GLY A 84 18.30 -13.16 -6.76
N ASP A 85 18.10 -12.18 -5.89
CA ASP A 85 19.11 -11.72 -4.93
C ASP A 85 18.82 -12.23 -3.50
N SER A 86 17.56 -12.52 -3.20
CA SER A 86 17.08 -12.93 -1.88
C SER A 86 16.29 -14.22 -2.00
N HIS A 87 16.64 -15.19 -1.17
CA HIS A 87 15.94 -16.45 -1.01
C HIS A 87 15.59 -16.61 0.47
N LEU A 88 14.34 -16.40 0.86
CA LEU A 88 13.87 -16.58 2.23
C LEU A 88 12.72 -17.59 2.24
N ALA A 89 12.79 -18.57 3.12
CA ALA A 89 11.75 -19.58 3.27
C ALA A 89 11.40 -19.80 4.73
N LEU A 90 10.18 -20.26 4.97
CA LEU A 90 9.69 -20.58 6.30
C LEU A 90 10.58 -21.66 6.96
N SER A 91 10.98 -21.39 8.20
CA SER A 91 11.76 -22.29 9.04
C SER A 91 10.92 -22.71 10.24
N GLY A 92 10.32 -23.89 10.14
CA GLY A 92 9.38 -24.40 11.15
C GLY A 92 7.91 -24.13 10.82
N ARG A 93 7.05 -24.19 11.84
CA ARG A 93 5.60 -23.96 11.70
C ARG A 93 5.22 -22.56 12.19
N PRO A 94 4.24 -21.89 11.57
CA PRO A 94 3.67 -20.65 12.10
C PRO A 94 3.14 -20.86 13.51
N LYS A 95 3.41 -19.91 14.40
CA LYS A 95 2.93 -19.91 15.78
C LYS A 95 1.81 -18.89 15.90
N ILE A 96 0.63 -19.35 16.28
CA ILE A 96 -0.53 -18.50 16.52
C ILE A 96 -0.61 -18.22 18.02
N THR A 97 -0.68 -16.94 18.40
CA THR A 97 -0.76 -16.49 19.80
C THR A 97 -1.92 -15.51 19.97
N GLY A 98 -2.61 -15.56 21.13
CA GLY A 98 -3.67 -14.61 21.46
C GLY A 98 -4.90 -14.62 20.55
N GLY A 99 -5.04 -15.63 19.69
CA GLY A 99 -6.18 -15.80 18.78
C GLY A 99 -6.25 -14.81 17.61
N ASN A 100 -5.32 -13.86 17.51
CA ASN A 100 -5.27 -12.87 16.44
C ASN A 100 -3.85 -12.49 15.99
N THR A 101 -2.82 -13.16 16.53
CA THR A 101 -1.41 -12.87 16.21
C THR A 101 -0.75 -14.09 15.60
N VAL A 102 -0.04 -13.90 14.50
CA VAL A 102 0.82 -14.90 13.85
C VAL A 102 2.26 -14.49 14.03
N GLU A 103 3.11 -15.44 14.40
CA GLU A 103 4.56 -15.34 14.39
C GLU A 103 5.12 -16.42 13.46
N ILE A 104 6.02 -16.05 12.57
CA ILE A 104 6.74 -16.97 11.70
C ILE A 104 8.24 -16.68 11.75
N LEU A 105 9.02 -17.73 11.58
CA LEU A 105 10.46 -17.66 11.40
C LEU A 105 10.77 -17.98 9.94
N GLN A 106 11.55 -17.14 9.29
CA GLN A 106 12.10 -17.38 7.98
C GLN A 106 13.63 -17.35 8.05
N THR A 107 14.25 -18.18 7.24
CA THR A 107 15.71 -18.25 7.10
C THR A 107 16.08 -18.37 5.63
N GLY A 108 17.25 -17.86 5.28
CA GLY A 108 17.80 -18.04 3.95
C GLY A 108 18.91 -17.05 3.68
N THR A 109 18.94 -16.47 2.49
CA THR A 109 19.97 -15.50 2.09
C THR A 109 19.35 -14.23 1.53
N MET A 110 20.02 -13.10 1.72
CA MET A 110 19.74 -11.84 1.07
C MET A 110 21.06 -11.28 0.55
N ARG A 111 21.17 -11.12 -0.77
CA ARG A 111 22.41 -10.78 -1.49
C ARG A 111 23.58 -11.69 -1.09
N GLY A 112 23.33 -12.98 -1.01
CA GLY A 112 24.30 -14.01 -0.59
C GLY A 112 24.67 -14.02 0.89
N THR A 113 24.15 -13.09 1.71
CA THR A 113 24.37 -13.08 3.16
C THR A 113 23.31 -13.92 3.86
N PRO A 114 23.66 -14.87 4.73
CA PRO A 114 22.69 -15.63 5.52
C PRO A 114 21.88 -14.70 6.43
N MET A 115 20.56 -14.77 6.35
CA MET A 115 19.63 -13.92 7.11
C MET A 115 18.67 -14.76 7.94
N THR A 116 18.37 -14.24 9.13
CA THR A 116 17.25 -14.69 9.96
C THR A 116 16.20 -13.59 9.99
N VAL A 117 14.95 -13.96 9.75
CA VAL A 117 13.80 -13.05 9.79
C VAL A 117 12.74 -13.61 10.71
N VAL A 118 12.28 -12.81 11.67
CA VAL A 118 11.09 -13.11 12.47
C VAL A 118 10.02 -12.11 12.06
N ALA A 119 8.94 -12.61 11.45
CA ALA A 119 7.78 -11.79 11.13
C ALA A 119 6.66 -12.05 12.13
N VAL A 120 6.06 -10.97 12.60
CA VAL A 120 4.89 -11.01 13.49
C VAL A 120 3.82 -10.11 12.92
N ALA A 121 2.59 -10.60 12.90
CA ALA A 121 1.44 -9.84 12.44
C ALA A 121 0.28 -10.04 13.40
N ARG A 122 -0.39 -8.95 13.77
CA ARG A 122 -1.58 -9.01 14.62
C ARG A 122 -2.77 -8.49 13.84
N LEU A 123 -3.81 -9.28 13.64
CA LEU A 123 -5.01 -8.83 12.94
C LEU A 123 -5.66 -7.66 13.68
N ASN A 124 -6.17 -6.72 12.87
CA ASN A 124 -7.01 -5.65 13.39
C ASN A 124 -8.39 -6.24 13.76
N PRO A 125 -8.79 -6.19 15.04
CA PRO A 125 -10.07 -6.74 15.48
C PRO A 125 -11.28 -5.96 14.93
N TYR A 126 -11.05 -4.79 14.34
CA TYR A 126 -12.07 -3.95 13.72
C TYR A 126 -12.06 -4.01 12.18
N GLY A 127 -11.21 -4.85 11.59
CA GLY A 127 -10.96 -4.89 10.15
C GLY A 127 -10.04 -3.76 9.66
N GLY A 128 -9.64 -3.81 8.39
CA GLY A 128 -8.69 -2.86 7.79
C GLY A 128 -7.24 -3.34 7.87
N ASN A 129 -6.30 -2.40 8.03
CA ASN A 129 -4.88 -2.71 8.03
C ASN A 129 -4.47 -3.52 9.25
N THR A 130 -3.71 -4.58 9.01
CA THR A 130 -2.98 -5.34 10.02
C THR A 130 -1.62 -4.68 10.26
N ALA A 131 -1.20 -4.61 11.52
CA ALA A 131 0.17 -4.30 11.90
C ALA A 131 1.06 -5.50 11.57
N ASN A 132 1.90 -5.34 10.55
CA ASN A 132 2.85 -6.33 10.07
C ASN A 132 4.25 -5.86 10.44
N LEU A 133 4.95 -6.61 11.29
CA LEU A 133 6.30 -6.26 11.70
C LEU A 133 7.27 -7.40 11.38
N MET A 134 8.49 -7.05 11.00
CA MET A 134 9.55 -8.00 10.69
C MET A 134 10.86 -7.55 11.32
N ALA A 135 11.49 -8.39 12.13
CA ALA A 135 12.88 -8.21 12.52
C ALA A 135 13.77 -9.01 11.58
N LEU A 136 14.84 -8.39 11.07
CA LEU A 136 15.81 -9.05 10.21
C LEU A 136 17.25 -8.66 10.58
N ALA A 137 18.14 -9.64 10.56
CA ALA A 137 19.57 -9.48 10.76
C ALA A 137 20.34 -10.64 10.10
N PRO A 138 21.65 -10.48 9.85
CA PRO A 138 22.51 -11.61 9.54
C PRO A 138 22.34 -12.71 10.59
N THR A 139 22.30 -13.97 10.17
CA THR A 139 21.93 -15.09 11.06
C THR A 139 22.77 -15.15 12.34
N GLU A 140 24.07 -14.88 12.24
CA GLU A 140 25.01 -14.86 13.37
C GLU A 140 24.84 -13.67 14.32
N SER A 141 24.15 -12.63 13.88
CA SER A 141 23.92 -11.39 14.63
C SER A 141 22.47 -11.21 15.07
N PHE A 142 21.57 -12.14 14.72
CA PHE A 142 20.18 -12.09 15.15
C PHE A 142 20.11 -12.37 16.65
N SER A 143 19.71 -11.37 17.44
CA SER A 143 19.77 -11.43 18.90
C SER A 143 18.38 -11.43 19.55
N ASP A 144 18.35 -11.85 20.83
CA ASP A 144 17.13 -11.81 21.64
C ASP A 144 16.67 -10.38 21.92
N GLU A 145 17.59 -9.41 21.96
CA GLU A 145 17.28 -7.99 22.10
C GLU A 145 16.55 -7.44 20.88
N LEU A 146 16.98 -7.80 19.67
CA LEU A 146 16.26 -7.45 18.42
C LEU A 146 14.86 -8.05 18.42
N ARG A 147 14.71 -9.33 18.79
CA ARG A 147 13.40 -9.99 18.90
C ARG A 147 12.54 -9.34 19.99
N SER A 148 13.13 -8.97 21.12
CA SER A 148 12.40 -8.31 22.22
C SER A 148 11.88 -6.94 21.79
N ALA A 149 12.68 -6.17 21.04
CA ALA A 149 12.26 -4.89 20.48
C ALA A 149 11.11 -5.04 19.47
N LEU A 150 11.17 -6.07 18.60
CA LEU A 150 10.06 -6.42 17.70
C LEU A 150 8.75 -6.69 18.47
N MET A 151 8.82 -7.51 19.50
CA MET A 151 7.65 -7.87 20.31
C MET A 151 7.14 -6.68 21.12
N ALA A 152 8.01 -5.80 21.60
CA ALA A 152 7.63 -4.56 22.27
C ALA A 152 6.87 -3.62 21.32
N ALA A 153 7.36 -3.44 20.09
CA ALA A 153 6.67 -2.65 19.07
C ALA A 153 5.28 -3.24 18.75
N LEU A 154 5.19 -4.56 18.53
CA LEU A 154 3.90 -5.23 18.29
C LEU A 154 2.93 -5.09 19.48
N ALA A 155 3.42 -5.26 20.71
CA ALA A 155 2.61 -5.15 21.92
C ALA A 155 2.05 -3.73 22.10
N SER A 156 2.81 -2.71 21.68
CA SER A 156 2.42 -1.31 21.75
C SER A 156 1.40 -0.87 20.70
N VAL A 157 1.14 -1.70 19.68
CA VAL A 157 0.14 -1.38 18.67
C VAL A 157 -1.20 -1.15 19.38
N ASP A 158 -1.88 -0.06 19.05
CA ASP A 158 -3.23 0.23 19.50
C ASP A 158 -4.10 0.52 18.29
N TYR A 159 -5.08 -0.36 18.05
CA TYR A 159 -5.91 -0.29 16.86
C TYR A 159 -6.94 0.82 17.01
N THR A 160 -7.00 1.70 16.02
CA THR A 160 -7.99 2.77 16.02
C THR A 160 -9.36 2.15 15.82
N LYS A 161 -10.17 2.19 16.88
CA LYS A 161 -11.53 1.68 16.85
C LYS A 161 -12.41 2.57 15.94
N PRO A 162 -13.09 1.98 14.94
CA PRO A 162 -14.22 2.59 14.26
C PRO A 162 -15.18 3.27 15.24
N ALA A 163 -15.52 4.54 15.01
CA ALA A 163 -16.57 5.19 15.80
C ALA A 163 -17.88 4.41 15.59
N THR A 164 -18.32 3.67 16.62
CA THR A 164 -19.57 2.92 16.58
C THR A 164 -20.74 3.90 16.58
N GLY A 165 -21.29 4.20 15.40
CA GLY A 165 -22.50 4.99 15.27
C GLY A 165 -22.59 5.77 13.95
N SER A 166 -22.95 5.09 12.86
CA SER A 166 -24.08 5.48 12.00
C SER A 166 -24.17 4.53 10.82
N ALA A 167 -25.05 3.53 10.93
CA ALA A 167 -25.74 3.06 9.76
C ALA A 167 -26.83 4.09 9.46
N SER A 168 -26.60 4.99 8.50
CA SER A 168 -27.62 5.58 7.61
C SER A 168 -27.11 6.83 6.89
N THR A 169 -27.36 6.84 5.58
CA THR A 169 -27.54 8.02 4.71
C THR A 169 -26.45 9.09 4.70
N GLY A 170 -25.60 9.02 3.66
CA GLY A 170 -25.02 10.13 2.91
C GLY A 170 -24.71 11.41 3.69
N GLY A 171 -23.47 11.53 4.16
CA GLY A 171 -22.95 12.72 4.83
C GLY A 171 -21.59 13.17 4.31
N SER A 172 -21.58 14.31 3.61
CA SER A 172 -20.47 15.18 3.12
C SER A 172 -19.22 14.55 2.45
N ALA A 173 -18.57 13.55 3.04
CA ALA A 173 -17.41 12.89 2.43
C ALA A 173 -17.81 11.87 1.37
N ASP A 174 -18.95 11.19 1.57
CA ASP A 174 -19.56 10.34 0.53
C ASP A 174 -19.88 11.18 -0.71
N LYS A 175 -20.42 12.39 -0.48
CA LYS A 175 -20.69 13.35 -1.54
C LYS A 175 -19.40 13.86 -2.19
N ALA A 176 -18.36 14.22 -1.42
CA ALA A 176 -17.11 14.69 -1.98
C ALA A 176 -16.40 13.60 -2.83
N TRP A 177 -16.41 12.36 -2.37
CA TRP A 177 -15.87 11.23 -3.13
C TRP A 177 -16.75 10.88 -4.33
N HIS A 178 -18.07 10.88 -4.17
CA HIS A 178 -18.99 10.70 -5.27
C HIS A 178 -18.80 11.78 -6.34
N ASP A 179 -18.79 13.06 -5.97
CA ASP A 179 -18.58 14.18 -6.89
C ASP A 179 -17.20 14.13 -7.56
N ARG A 180 -16.17 13.69 -6.84
CA ARG A 180 -14.81 13.52 -7.39
C ARG A 180 -14.76 12.38 -8.40
N LEU A 181 -15.36 11.23 -8.10
CA LEU A 181 -15.23 10.02 -8.90
C LEU A 181 -16.27 9.90 -10.02
N SER A 182 -17.38 10.62 -9.89
CA SER A 182 -18.42 10.70 -10.90
C SER A 182 -17.86 11.22 -12.22
N GLY A 183 -18.02 10.44 -13.30
CA GLY A 183 -17.51 10.79 -14.62
C GLY A 183 -15.99 10.66 -14.74
N ALA A 184 -15.37 9.81 -13.92
CA ALA A 184 -13.94 9.55 -13.98
C ALA A 184 -13.60 8.12 -14.42
N ARG A 185 -12.49 7.98 -15.12
CA ARG A 185 -11.79 6.72 -15.35
C ARG A 185 -10.66 6.60 -14.33
N LEU A 186 -10.60 5.47 -13.64
CA LEU A 186 -9.49 5.08 -12.78
C LEU A 186 -8.62 4.06 -13.52
N THR A 187 -7.32 4.34 -13.62
CA THR A 187 -6.34 3.44 -14.24
C THR A 187 -5.24 3.10 -13.24
N TYR A 188 -5.10 1.81 -12.95
CA TYR A 188 -3.95 1.27 -12.25
C TYR A 188 -2.91 0.85 -13.27
N MET A 189 -1.66 1.27 -13.06
CA MET A 189 -0.52 0.91 -13.88
C MET A 189 0.52 0.26 -12.98
N GLU A 190 0.84 -0.99 -13.24
CA GLU A 190 1.96 -1.69 -12.63
C GLU A 190 3.00 -1.95 -13.70
N SER A 191 4.14 -1.25 -13.66
CA SER A 191 5.24 -1.47 -14.59
C SER A 191 6.28 -2.40 -13.96
N TYR A 192 6.38 -3.62 -14.48
CA TYR A 192 7.56 -4.47 -14.26
C TYR A 192 8.61 -4.11 -15.31
N SER A 193 9.77 -3.57 -14.90
CA SER A 193 10.93 -3.42 -15.78
C SER A 193 11.90 -4.57 -15.52
N SER A 194 12.03 -5.51 -16.45
CA SER A 194 13.17 -6.44 -16.42
C SER A 194 14.40 -5.71 -16.98
N PRO A 195 15.50 -5.57 -16.23
CA PRO A 195 16.77 -5.14 -16.82
C PRO A 195 17.28 -6.24 -17.77
N SER A 196 17.61 -5.88 -19.02
CA SER A 196 18.21 -6.83 -19.95
C SER A 196 19.62 -7.19 -19.50
N SER A 197 19.97 -8.49 -19.51
CA SER A 197 21.30 -9.00 -19.15
C SER A 197 22.39 -8.75 -20.22
N VAL A 198 22.10 -7.95 -21.25
CA VAL A 198 23.03 -7.59 -22.32
C VAL A 198 22.93 -6.09 -22.65
N GLU A 199 24.08 -5.46 -22.86
CA GLU A 199 24.20 -4.07 -23.30
C GLU A 199 23.59 -3.93 -24.71
N GLY A 200 22.46 -3.21 -24.82
CA GLY A 200 21.68 -3.05 -26.05
C GLY A 200 20.48 -4.00 -26.21
N GLY A 201 20.15 -4.82 -25.20
CA GLY A 201 18.95 -5.65 -25.20
C GLY A 201 17.67 -4.85 -24.97
N ILE A 202 16.60 -5.16 -25.71
CA ILE A 202 15.26 -4.65 -25.41
C ILE A 202 14.76 -5.37 -24.15
N GLY A 203 14.76 -4.66 -23.01
CA GLY A 203 14.11 -5.12 -21.77
C GLY A 203 12.60 -5.16 -21.97
N GLY A 204 12.01 -6.35 -21.86
CA GLY A 204 10.56 -6.54 -21.95
C GLY A 204 9.91 -6.08 -20.65
N GLY A 205 9.18 -4.96 -20.70
CA GLY A 205 8.35 -4.49 -19.61
C GLY A 205 6.91 -4.92 -19.80
N TYR A 206 6.28 -5.43 -18.74
CA TYR A 206 4.85 -5.69 -18.71
C TYR A 206 4.17 -4.55 -17.94
N SER A 207 3.07 -4.02 -18.48
CA SER A 207 2.17 -3.11 -17.78
C SER A 207 0.82 -3.80 -17.54
N ILE A 208 0.47 -4.08 -16.27
CA ILE A 208 -0.94 -4.37 -15.97
C ILE A 208 -1.69 -3.05 -16.06
N ASN A 209 -2.66 -2.99 -16.96
CA ASN A 209 -3.63 -1.92 -16.97
C ASN A 209 -4.96 -2.47 -16.43
N ARG A 210 -5.26 -2.16 -15.16
CA ARG A 210 -6.63 -2.31 -14.65
C ARG A 210 -7.34 -0.98 -14.79
N ARG A 211 -8.56 -1.01 -15.31
CA ARG A 211 -9.36 0.18 -15.56
C ARG A 211 -10.74 0.04 -14.96
N ILE A 212 -11.20 1.08 -14.28
CA ILE A 212 -12.56 1.21 -13.76
C ILE A 212 -13.14 2.54 -14.26
N ASP A 213 -14.14 2.49 -15.10
CA ASP A 213 -14.92 3.64 -15.54
C ASP A 213 -16.11 3.85 -14.62
N LEU A 214 -16.17 5.00 -13.95
CA LEU A 214 -17.22 5.35 -12.99
C LEU A 214 -18.16 6.38 -13.61
N CYS A 215 -19.34 5.93 -14.04
CA CYS A 215 -20.26 6.78 -14.77
C CYS A 215 -21.13 7.62 -13.84
N PRO A 216 -21.45 8.87 -14.21
CA PRO A 216 -22.16 9.79 -13.34
C PRO A 216 -23.52 9.29 -12.84
N GLN A 217 -24.15 8.38 -13.59
CA GLN A 217 -25.45 7.79 -13.29
C GLN A 217 -25.36 6.61 -12.31
N GLY A 218 -24.17 6.32 -11.77
CA GLY A 218 -23.97 5.28 -10.74
C GLY A 218 -23.65 3.88 -11.28
N HIS A 219 -23.53 3.69 -12.60
CA HIS A 219 -23.04 2.43 -13.18
C HIS A 219 -21.53 2.46 -13.44
N TYR A 220 -20.87 1.31 -13.49
CA TYR A 220 -19.44 1.23 -13.79
C TYR A 220 -19.13 0.22 -14.88
N LYS A 221 -17.94 0.33 -15.48
CA LYS A 221 -17.33 -0.71 -16.30
C LYS A 221 -15.92 -0.98 -15.82
N ALA A 222 -15.56 -2.23 -15.60
CA ALA A 222 -14.22 -2.65 -15.22
C ALA A 222 -13.60 -3.51 -16.32
N SER A 223 -12.37 -3.21 -16.69
CA SER A 223 -11.59 -4.02 -17.63
C SER A 223 -10.18 -4.22 -17.11
N SER A 224 -9.63 -5.39 -17.42
CA SER A 224 -8.21 -5.68 -17.22
C SER A 224 -7.66 -6.14 -18.56
N SER A 225 -6.72 -5.38 -19.13
CA SER A 225 -5.92 -5.87 -20.25
C SER A 225 -4.49 -6.11 -19.79
N SER A 226 -3.95 -7.24 -20.23
CA SER A 226 -2.51 -7.51 -20.25
C SER A 226 -2.06 -7.30 -21.68
N ASP A 227 -1.62 -6.09 -22.02
CA ASP A 227 -1.21 -5.77 -23.40
C ASP A 227 0.31 -5.94 -23.55
N HIS A 228 0.72 -6.80 -24.48
CA HIS A 228 2.05 -6.80 -25.07
C HIS A 228 2.11 -5.66 -26.08
N THR A 229 3.02 -4.70 -25.92
CA THR A 229 3.27 -3.68 -26.95
C THR A 229 4.02 -4.31 -28.13
N MET A 230 3.28 -4.62 -29.20
CA MET A 230 3.81 -4.60 -30.56
C MET A 230 3.16 -3.40 -31.25
N SER A 231 3.98 -2.47 -31.72
CA SER A 231 3.54 -1.32 -32.48
C SER A 231 2.74 -1.76 -33.71
N GLY A 232 1.48 -1.35 -33.78
CA GLY A 232 0.62 -1.61 -34.92
C GLY A 232 -0.79 -1.06 -34.68
N SER A 233 -1.25 -0.23 -35.61
CA SER A 233 -2.63 0.20 -35.74
C SER A 233 -3.60 -0.98 -35.77
N ASP A 234 -4.76 -0.79 -35.14
CA ASP A 234 -5.96 -1.63 -35.17
C ASP A 234 -5.92 -2.97 -34.42
N VAL A 235 -6.34 -2.95 -33.15
CA VAL A 235 -7.01 -4.11 -32.54
C VAL A 235 -8.16 -3.65 -31.65
N SER A 236 -9.35 -3.51 -32.25
CA SER A 236 -10.62 -3.43 -31.53
C SER A 236 -11.02 -4.84 -31.09
N ALA A 237 -10.91 -5.14 -29.79
CA ALA A 237 -11.47 -6.35 -29.21
C ALA A 237 -12.95 -6.13 -28.85
N ASN A 238 -13.82 -6.74 -29.66
CA ASN A 238 -15.28 -6.79 -29.46
C ASN A 238 -15.66 -7.39 -28.10
N GLY A 239 -16.42 -6.63 -27.32
CA GLY A 239 -17.25 -7.12 -26.23
C GLY A 239 -18.68 -6.60 -26.38
N GLN A 240 -19.54 -7.40 -27.01
CA GLN A 240 -20.99 -7.15 -27.08
C GLN A 240 -21.60 -7.39 -25.69
N GLY A 241 -22.29 -6.41 -25.09
CA GLY A 241 -23.10 -6.65 -23.90
C GLY A 241 -23.62 -5.40 -23.18
N GLY A 242 -24.91 -5.11 -23.36
CA GLY A 242 -25.79 -4.44 -22.38
C GLY A 242 -25.59 -2.94 -22.13
N SER A 243 -26.67 -2.17 -22.31
CA SER A 243 -26.80 -0.74 -21.99
C SER A 243 -26.75 -0.38 -20.50
N THR A 244 -26.12 -1.21 -19.65
CA THR A 244 -26.19 -1.11 -18.17
C THR A 244 -24.84 -1.21 -17.45
N GLY A 245 -23.71 -1.39 -18.16
CA GLY A 245 -22.39 -1.56 -17.52
C GLY A 245 -22.24 -2.89 -16.75
N ASP A 246 -21.11 -3.05 -16.04
CA ASP A 246 -20.77 -4.27 -15.28
C ASP A 246 -21.46 -4.33 -13.90
N GLY A 247 -22.05 -3.21 -13.47
CA GLY A 247 -22.80 -3.10 -12.22
C GLY A 247 -22.96 -1.66 -11.75
N GLN A 248 -23.27 -1.49 -10.46
CA GLN A 248 -23.42 -0.19 -9.80
C GLN A 248 -22.18 0.15 -8.97
N TRP A 249 -21.80 1.42 -8.92
CA TRP A 249 -20.78 1.91 -8.00
C TRP A 249 -21.36 2.92 -7.02
N SER A 250 -20.75 3.01 -5.85
CA SER A 250 -21.05 4.05 -4.86
C SER A 250 -19.83 4.36 -4.02
N ALA A 251 -19.73 5.60 -3.54
CA ALA A 251 -18.82 5.97 -2.46
C ALA A 251 -19.58 5.80 -1.14
N VAL A 252 -19.10 4.94 -0.26
CA VAL A 252 -19.78 4.59 0.98
C VAL A 252 -18.82 4.79 2.15
N ARG A 253 -19.17 5.65 3.10
CA ARG A 253 -18.53 5.67 4.40
C ARG A 253 -18.86 4.40 5.16
N GLN A 254 -17.84 3.60 5.40
CA GLN A 254 -17.91 2.42 6.24
C GLN A 254 -17.96 2.85 7.72
N ALA A 255 -18.39 1.92 8.57
CA ALA A 255 -18.45 2.15 10.01
C ALA A 255 -17.08 2.49 10.63
N ASN A 256 -15.98 2.09 9.99
CA ASN A 256 -14.59 2.42 10.34
C ASN A 256 -14.18 3.86 10.02
N GLY A 257 -15.08 4.70 9.51
CA GLY A 257 -14.81 6.08 9.14
C GLY A 257 -14.14 6.23 7.78
N ASN A 258 -13.59 5.15 7.22
CA ASN A 258 -13.05 5.12 5.86
C ASN A 258 -14.20 5.27 4.87
N THR A 259 -13.91 5.93 3.75
CA THR A 259 -14.81 5.88 2.59
C THR A 259 -14.29 4.81 1.65
N VAL A 260 -15.18 3.95 1.16
CA VAL A 260 -14.84 2.93 0.16
C VAL A 260 -15.50 3.23 -1.17
N LEU A 261 -14.82 2.88 -2.26
CA LEU A 261 -15.45 2.66 -3.54
C LEU A 261 -16.05 1.25 -3.51
N ARG A 262 -17.37 1.17 -3.45
CA ARG A 262 -18.12 -0.08 -3.52
C ARG A 262 -18.57 -0.32 -4.96
N LEU A 263 -18.15 -1.43 -5.55
CA LEU A 263 -18.64 -1.94 -6.82
C LEU A 263 -19.58 -3.12 -6.55
N THR A 264 -20.83 -2.96 -6.97
CA THR A 264 -21.89 -3.97 -6.87
C THR A 264 -22.14 -4.52 -8.27
N PRO A 265 -21.44 -5.58 -8.68
CA PRO A 265 -21.63 -6.18 -10.01
C PRO A 265 -23.05 -6.74 -10.15
N THR A 266 -23.57 -6.72 -11.37
CA THR A 266 -24.89 -7.31 -11.68
C THR A 266 -24.89 -8.85 -11.53
N SER A 267 -23.71 -9.46 -11.52
CA SER A 267 -23.47 -10.91 -11.55
C SER A 267 -23.05 -11.53 -10.22
N GLY A 268 -22.86 -10.77 -9.13
CA GLY A 268 -22.49 -11.36 -7.84
C GLY A 268 -21.71 -10.46 -6.87
N ARG A 269 -20.58 -10.98 -6.36
CA ARG A 269 -19.91 -10.52 -5.14
C ARG A 269 -19.49 -9.04 -5.21
N VAL A 270 -19.92 -8.29 -4.20
CA VAL A 270 -19.54 -6.88 -4.00
C VAL A 270 -18.03 -6.77 -3.77
N GLN A 271 -17.40 -5.79 -4.43
CA GLN A 271 -16.00 -5.42 -4.24
C GLN A 271 -15.94 -4.06 -3.55
N GLU A 272 -15.05 -3.90 -2.59
CA GLU A 272 -14.85 -2.64 -1.87
C GLU A 272 -13.37 -2.28 -1.85
N TYR A 273 -13.06 -1.03 -2.17
CA TYR A 273 -11.70 -0.48 -2.12
C TYR A 273 -11.66 0.72 -1.19
N VAL A 274 -10.76 0.74 -0.22
CA VAL A 274 -10.55 1.89 0.65
C VAL A 274 -10.04 3.07 -0.17
N LEU A 275 -10.77 4.18 -0.15
CA LEU A 275 -10.40 5.41 -0.86
C LEU A 275 -9.50 6.27 0.02
N SER A 276 -8.38 6.71 -0.54
CA SER A 276 -7.57 7.76 0.06
C SER A 276 -7.09 8.77 -0.99
N TYR A 277 -6.78 9.97 -0.50
CA TYR A 277 -6.32 11.09 -1.30
C TYR A 277 -5.06 11.69 -0.68
N GLN A 278 -3.95 11.65 -1.40
CA GLN A 278 -2.65 12.11 -0.93
C GLN A 278 -1.93 12.81 -2.09
N ASP A 279 -1.34 13.98 -1.84
CA ASP A 279 -0.55 14.75 -2.82
C ASP A 279 -1.21 14.93 -4.19
N GLY A 280 -2.52 15.23 -4.20
CA GLY A 280 -3.24 15.44 -5.44
C GLY A 280 -3.72 14.16 -6.13
N LYS A 281 -3.33 12.97 -5.64
CA LYS A 281 -3.51 11.66 -6.28
C LYS A 281 -4.54 10.79 -5.55
N THR A 282 -5.22 9.94 -6.32
CA THR A 282 -6.23 9.02 -5.81
C THR A 282 -5.63 7.63 -5.59
N TYR A 283 -6.00 6.99 -4.49
CA TYR A 283 -5.52 5.67 -4.11
C TYR A 283 -6.70 4.78 -3.73
N LEU A 284 -6.60 3.52 -4.13
CA LEU A 284 -7.53 2.44 -3.77
C LEU A 284 -6.68 1.36 -3.08
N ASP A 285 -7.02 1.03 -1.83
CA ASP A 285 -6.28 0.08 -0.98
C ASP A 285 -4.77 0.39 -0.89
N GLY A 286 -4.42 1.68 -0.89
CA GLY A 286 -3.03 2.15 -0.82
C GLY A 286 -2.27 2.11 -2.16
N ALA A 287 -2.82 1.50 -3.21
CA ALA A 287 -2.25 1.55 -4.54
C ALA A 287 -2.67 2.84 -5.27
N ARG A 288 -1.76 3.46 -6.03
CA ARG A 288 -2.07 4.68 -6.79
C ARG A 288 -2.90 4.36 -8.03
N TRP A 289 -3.99 5.11 -8.21
CA TRP A 289 -4.82 5.08 -9.42
C TRP A 289 -4.84 6.44 -10.10
N TYR A 290 -4.57 6.45 -11.41
CA TYR A 290 -4.67 7.64 -12.23
C TYR A 290 -6.15 7.93 -12.50
N ARG A 291 -6.61 9.09 -12.05
CA ARG A 291 -7.98 9.57 -12.28
C ARG A 291 -7.98 10.52 -13.47
N THR A 292 -8.68 10.16 -14.53
CA THR A 292 -8.87 10.98 -15.74
C THR A 292 -10.34 11.24 -16.02
N THR A 293 -10.66 12.36 -16.67
CA THR A 293 -12.02 12.84 -16.94
C THR A 293 -12.12 13.49 -18.32
N LEU A 294 -13.32 13.52 -18.90
CA LEU A 294 -13.56 14.23 -20.17
C LEU A 294 -13.14 15.70 -20.12
N ALA A 295 -13.48 16.39 -19.02
CA ALA A 295 -13.27 17.83 -18.89
C ALA A 295 -11.80 18.23 -18.74
N SER A 296 -10.96 17.37 -18.15
CA SER A 296 -9.56 17.69 -17.86
C SER A 296 -8.58 17.05 -18.84
N ASP A 297 -8.92 15.88 -19.38
CA ASP A 297 -8.00 15.00 -20.10
C ASP A 297 -8.45 14.69 -21.53
N GLY A 298 -9.68 15.06 -21.90
CA GLY A 298 -10.22 14.86 -23.25
C GLY A 298 -10.91 13.50 -23.46
N PRO A 299 -11.51 13.29 -24.64
CA PRO A 299 -12.42 12.17 -24.90
C PRO A 299 -11.73 10.79 -24.87
N GLU A 300 -10.44 10.71 -25.18
CA GLU A 300 -9.68 9.46 -25.20
C GLU A 300 -9.49 8.84 -23.80
N TYR A 301 -9.41 9.70 -22.78
CA TYR A 301 -9.19 9.33 -21.38
C TYR A 301 -10.46 9.38 -20.52
N ALA A 302 -11.59 9.81 -21.09
CA ALA A 302 -12.89 9.86 -20.41
C ALA A 302 -13.46 8.45 -20.13
N PRO A 303 -14.24 8.23 -19.06
CA PRO A 303 -14.87 6.92 -18.82
C PRO A 303 -15.78 6.51 -19.98
N ALA A 304 -15.79 5.22 -20.33
CA ALA A 304 -16.66 4.67 -21.37
C ALA A 304 -18.05 4.37 -20.81
N CYS A 305 -18.86 5.42 -20.69
CA CYS A 305 -20.24 5.34 -20.22
C CYS A 305 -21.21 5.16 -21.39
N PRO A 306 -22.16 4.19 -21.34
CA PRO A 306 -23.27 4.08 -22.29
C PRO A 306 -24.20 5.30 -22.29
#